data_AF-A0A7C4E967-F1
#
_entry.id   AF-A0A7C4E967-F1
#
_cell.length_a   1.000
_cell.length_b   1.000
_cell.length_c   1.000
_cell.angle_alpha   90.00
_cell.angle_beta   90.00
_cell.angle_gamma   90.00
#
_symmetry.space_group_name_H-M   'P 1'
#
loop_
_entity.id
_entity.type
_entity.pdbx_description
1 polymer ?
#
loop_
_entity_poly.entity_id
_entity_poly.type
_entity_poly.pdbx_seq_one_letter_code
_entity_poly.pdbx_strand_id
1 'polypeptide(L)'
;MLGGPAPLRVEGDVARAVLEDELARELAAHLADALNAGRYAKLTLVASNPFLGMLAAQLPAGVRRCVDAQLANDYTQLAQKDLQARLKEQFGTPR
;
A
#
# COMPACT_ATOMS: atom_id res chain seq x y z
N MET A 1 26.74 -16.51 27.85
CA MET A 1 27.20 -16.65 26.45
C MET A 1 26.50 -15.60 25.62
N LEU A 2 27.26 -14.71 24.99
CA LEU A 2 26.77 -13.55 24.26
C LEU A 2 26.15 -14.01 22.93
N GLY A 3 24.88 -13.67 22.69
CA GLY A 3 24.29 -13.75 21.35
C GLY A 3 24.97 -12.71 20.48
N GLY A 4 25.85 -13.17 19.57
CA GLY A 4 26.48 -12.29 18.59
C GLY A 4 25.42 -11.56 17.75
N PRO A 5 25.69 -10.31 17.30
CA PRO A 5 24.75 -9.60 16.44
C PRO A 5 24.49 -10.42 15.18
N ALA A 6 23.21 -10.58 14.83
CA ALA A 6 22.82 -11.25 13.59
C ALA A 6 23.53 -10.57 12.40
N PRO A 7 24.07 -11.33 11.43
CA PRO A 7 24.72 -10.75 10.27
C PRO A 7 23.72 -9.88 9.50
N LEU A 8 24.16 -8.67 9.18
CA LEU A 8 23.44 -7.64 8.44
C LEU A 8 22.97 -8.20 7.07
N ARG A 9 21.66 -8.41 6.89
CA ARG A 9 21.03 -8.87 5.62
C ARG A 9 20.88 -7.76 4.58
N VAL A 10 21.89 -6.92 4.43
CA VAL A 10 21.81 -5.63 3.70
C VAL A 10 21.49 -5.80 2.22
N GLU A 11 22.05 -6.80 1.54
CA GLU A 11 21.84 -6.98 0.08
C GLU A 11 20.40 -7.37 -0.27
N GLY A 12 19.78 -8.24 0.55
CA GLY A 12 18.39 -8.66 0.34
C GLY A 12 17.38 -7.54 0.62
N ASP A 13 17.67 -6.72 1.63
CA ASP A 13 16.82 -5.59 2.01
C ASP A 13 16.83 -4.48 0.94
N VAL A 14 17.98 -4.22 0.30
CA VAL A 14 18.09 -3.25 -0.79
C VAL A 14 17.36 -3.73 -2.04
N ALA A 15 17.55 -5.00 -2.45
CA ALA A 15 16.86 -5.55 -3.61
C ALA A 15 15.33 -5.50 -3.43
N ARG A 16 14.85 -5.81 -2.22
CA ARG A 16 13.44 -5.70 -1.88
C ARG A 16 12.93 -4.26 -1.98
N ALA A 17 13.66 -3.28 -1.45
CA ALA A 17 13.26 -1.88 -1.52
C ALA A 17 13.15 -1.36 -2.96
N VAL A 18 14.03 -1.80 -3.86
CA VAL A 18 13.96 -1.46 -5.29
C VAL A 18 12.67 -2.02 -5.93
N LEU A 19 12.35 -3.29 -5.65
CA LEU A 19 11.12 -3.91 -6.15
C LEU A 19 9.86 -3.24 -5.59
N GLU A 20 9.87 -2.85 -4.31
CA GLU A 20 8.77 -2.14 -3.68
C GLU A 20 8.57 -0.73 -4.30
N ASP A 21 9.64 -0.01 -4.63
CA ASP A 21 9.53 1.28 -5.32
C ASP A 21 9.02 1.15 -6.77
N GLU A 22 9.47 0.13 -7.51
CA GLU A 22 8.97 -0.15 -8.86
C GLU A 22 7.46 -0.47 -8.82
N LEU A 23 7.04 -1.36 -7.90
CA LEU A 23 5.64 -1.67 -7.68
C LEU A 23 4.82 -0.43 -7.30
N ALA A 24 5.35 0.44 -6.44
CA ALA A 24 4.69 1.67 -6.04
C ALA A 24 4.46 2.61 -7.24
N ARG A 25 5.44 2.71 -8.16
CA ARG A 25 5.33 3.50 -9.39
C ARG A 25 4.29 2.92 -10.36
N GLU A 26 4.31 1.62 -10.59
CA GLU A 26 3.33 0.95 -11.46
C GLU A 26 1.90 1.10 -10.92
N LEU A 27 1.72 0.93 -9.61
CA LEU A 27 0.42 1.07 -8.97
C LEU A 27 -0.09 2.51 -9.05
N ALA A 28 0.79 3.50 -8.85
CA ALA A 28 0.44 4.91 -9.01
C ALA A 28 -0.03 5.24 -10.44
N ALA A 29 0.65 4.71 -11.46
CA ALA A 29 0.25 4.86 -12.85
C ALA A 29 -1.11 4.21 -13.13
N HIS A 30 -1.32 2.97 -12.67
CA HIS A 30 -2.60 2.28 -12.82
C HIS A 30 -3.77 3.03 -12.17
N LEU A 31 -3.54 3.59 -10.98
CA LEU A 31 -4.55 4.39 -10.26
C LEU A 31 -4.85 5.71 -10.97
N ALA A 32 -3.85 6.34 -11.60
CA ALA A 32 -4.06 7.54 -12.39
C ALA A 32 -4.91 7.26 -13.63
N ASP A 33 -4.59 6.20 -14.37
CA ASP A 33 -5.37 5.77 -15.53
C ASP A 33 -6.82 5.41 -15.15
N ALA A 34 -6.99 4.73 -14.03
CA ALA A 34 -8.30 4.42 -13.46
C ALA A 34 -9.12 5.68 -13.12
N LEU A 35 -8.48 6.72 -12.55
CA LEU A 35 -9.13 7.99 -12.25
C LEU A 35 -9.52 8.73 -13.54
N ASN A 36 -8.62 8.78 -14.51
CA ASN A 36 -8.86 9.44 -15.81
C ASN A 36 -10.00 8.76 -16.59
N ALA A 37 -10.14 7.44 -16.45
CA ALA A 37 -11.25 6.67 -17.00
C ALA A 37 -12.54 6.75 -16.17
N GLY A 38 -12.57 7.49 -15.06
CA GLY A 38 -13.74 7.63 -14.19
C GLY A 38 -14.13 6.36 -13.44
N ARG A 39 -13.20 5.41 -13.25
CA ARG A 39 -13.49 4.11 -12.58
C ARG A 39 -13.68 4.23 -11.07
N TYR A 40 -13.23 5.33 -10.47
CA TYR A 40 -13.46 5.63 -9.06
C TYR A 40 -13.46 7.14 -8.83
N ALA A 41 -14.07 7.56 -7.72
CA ALA A 41 -14.06 8.95 -7.24
C ALA A 41 -13.39 9.11 -5.87
N LYS A 42 -13.25 8.01 -5.13
CA LYS A 42 -12.61 7.94 -3.81
C LYS A 42 -11.69 6.73 -3.75
N LEU A 43 -10.63 6.83 -2.96
CA LEU A 43 -9.60 5.82 -2.84
C LEU A 43 -9.19 5.64 -1.38
N THR A 44 -9.39 4.45 -0.84
CA THR A 44 -8.82 4.05 0.45
C THR A 44 -7.57 3.21 0.21
N LEU A 45 -6.45 3.57 0.84
CA LEU A 45 -5.18 2.85 0.71
C LEU A 45 -4.93 1.99 1.95
N VAL A 46 -4.65 0.71 1.76
CA VAL A 46 -4.31 -0.22 2.83
C VAL A 46 -3.06 -0.99 2.45
N ALA A 47 -1.99 -0.79 3.21
CA ALA A 47 -0.72 -1.48 3.01
C ALA A 47 0.13 -1.43 4.28
N SER A 48 1.22 -2.21 4.32
CA SER A 48 2.22 -2.08 5.39
C SER A 48 2.81 -0.67 5.45
N ASN A 49 3.22 -0.23 6.64
CA ASN A 49 3.63 1.16 6.88
C ASN A 49 4.76 1.67 5.93
N PRO A 50 5.85 0.90 5.69
CA PRO A 50 6.90 1.35 4.78
C PRO A 50 6.40 1.51 3.33
N PHE A 51 5.60 0.55 2.86
CA PHE A 51 5.09 0.55 1.49
C PHE A 51 4.05 1.65 1.27
N LEU A 52 3.17 1.89 2.25
CA LEU A 52 2.17 2.94 2.20
C LEU A 52 2.81 4.32 1.99
N GLY A 53 3.91 4.60 2.70
CA GLY A 53 4.68 5.83 2.52
C GLY A 53 5.28 5.97 1.11
N MET A 54 5.87 4.89 0.60
CA MET A 54 6.44 4.86 -0.76
C MET A 54 5.35 5.08 -1.82
N LEU A 55 4.25 4.33 -1.75
CA LEU A 55 3.13 4.51 -2.66
C LEU A 55 2.60 5.93 -2.61
N ALA A 56 2.33 6.48 -1.43
CA ALA A 56 1.79 7.83 -1.27
C ALA A 56 2.72 8.92 -1.82
N ALA A 57 4.04 8.68 -1.88
CA ALA A 57 5.01 9.59 -2.49
C ALA A 57 4.96 9.55 -4.02
N GLN A 58 4.68 8.39 -4.62
CA GLN A 58 4.59 8.20 -6.07
C GLN A 58 3.23 8.62 -6.66
N LEU A 59 2.18 8.74 -5.82
CA LEU A 59 0.85 9.11 -6.31
C LEU A 59 0.82 10.53 -6.92
N PRO A 60 0.30 10.69 -8.15
CA PRO A 60 0.11 12.02 -8.73
C PRO A 60 -0.96 12.80 -7.97
N ALA A 61 -0.91 14.14 -8.06
CA ALA A 61 -1.75 15.03 -7.28
C ALA A 61 -3.26 14.78 -7.44
N GLY A 62 -3.72 14.40 -8.63
CA GLY A 62 -5.12 14.05 -8.88
C GLY A 62 -5.58 12.84 -8.05
N VAL A 63 -4.79 11.76 -8.05
CA VAL A 63 -5.07 10.56 -7.27
C VAL A 63 -4.99 10.84 -5.77
N ARG A 64 -3.98 11.60 -5.33
CA ARG A 64 -3.83 12.01 -3.90
C ARG A 64 -5.06 12.72 -3.36
N ARG A 65 -5.73 13.55 -4.17
CA ARG A 65 -6.96 14.26 -3.76
C ARG A 65 -8.16 13.32 -3.57
N CYS A 66 -8.16 12.16 -4.23
CA CYS A 66 -9.19 11.15 -4.07
C CYS A 66 -8.94 10.26 -2.84
N VAL A 67 -7.76 10.34 -2.20
CA VAL A 67 -7.45 9.52 -1.03
C VAL A 67 -8.26 10.00 0.18
N ASP A 68 -9.22 9.20 0.63
CA ASP A 68 -10.11 9.53 1.74
C ASP A 68 -9.67 8.89 3.06
N ALA A 69 -8.95 7.78 2.99
CA ALA A 69 -8.42 7.08 4.13
C ALA A 69 -7.13 6.33 3.78
N GLN A 70 -6.25 6.21 4.78
CA GLN A 70 -5.04 5.41 4.73
C GLN A 70 -4.95 4.55 5.97
N LEU A 71 -4.60 3.27 5.80
CA LEU A 71 -4.42 2.34 6.89
C LEU A 71 -3.11 1.59 6.73
N ALA A 72 -2.21 1.81 7.69
CA ALA A 72 -0.97 1.07 7.81
C ALA A 72 -1.24 -0.31 8.42
N ASN A 73 -1.69 -1.25 7.60
CA ASN A 73 -1.92 -2.63 8.01
C ASN A 73 -1.62 -3.58 6.84
N ASP A 74 -1.04 -4.73 7.16
CA ASP A 74 -0.74 -5.76 6.17
C ASP A 74 -1.83 -6.83 6.18
N TYR A 75 -2.69 -6.80 5.17
CA TYR A 75 -3.76 -7.76 4.97
C TYR A 75 -3.45 -8.81 3.90
N THR A 76 -2.21 -8.88 3.40
CA THR A 76 -1.83 -9.83 2.34
C THR A 76 -2.00 -11.29 2.74
N GLN A 77 -1.98 -11.58 4.04
CA GLN A 77 -2.19 -12.92 4.61
C GLN A 77 -3.66 -13.24 4.92
N LEU A 78 -4.58 -12.27 4.78
CA LEU A 78 -5.99 -12.51 5.04
C LEU A 78 -6.67 -13.19 3.86
N ALA A 79 -7.55 -14.16 4.16
CA ALA A 79 -8.46 -14.67 3.15
C ALA A 79 -9.44 -13.57 2.69
N GLN A 80 -9.86 -13.63 1.43
CA GLN A 80 -10.71 -12.59 0.83
C GLN A 80 -12.01 -12.31 1.59
N LYS A 81 -12.63 -13.36 2.15
CA LYS A 81 -13.85 -13.25 2.98
C LYS A 81 -13.62 -12.42 4.24
N ASP A 82 -12.44 -12.56 4.84
CA ASP A 82 -12.07 -11.89 6.09
C ASP A 82 -11.62 -10.45 5.80
N LEU A 83 -10.95 -10.23 4.66
CA LEU A 83 -10.58 -8.89 4.18
C LEU A 83 -11.83 -7.99 4.05
N GLN A 84 -12.90 -8.46 3.43
CA GLN A 84 -14.12 -7.66 3.29
C GLN A 84 -14.76 -7.32 4.64
N ALA A 85 -14.79 -8.27 5.57
CA ALA A 85 -15.31 -8.04 6.91
C ALA A 85 -14.48 -6.97 7.64
N ARG A 86 -13.14 -7.11 7.61
CA ARG A 86 -12.21 -6.17 8.24
C ARG A 86 -12.30 -4.76 7.66
N LEU A 87 -12.39 -4.63 6.33
CA LEU A 87 -12.54 -3.32 5.69
C LEU A 87 -13.86 -2.65 6.07
N LYS A 88 -14.95 -3.43 6.17
CA LYS A 88 -16.25 -2.91 6.63
C LYS A 88 -16.22 -2.47 8.10
N GLU A 89 -15.55 -3.23 8.97
CA GLU A 89 -15.35 -2.84 10.37
C GLU A 89 -14.55 -1.54 10.48
N GLN A 90 -13.50 -1.40 9.67
CA GLN A 90 -12.57 -0.29 9.75
C GLN A 90 -13.11 1.01 9.12
N PHE A 91 -13.83 0.92 7.99
CA PHE A 91 -14.25 2.08 7.19
C PHE A 91 -15.77 2.22 7.07
N GLY A 92 -16.55 1.27 7.60
CA GLY A 92 -17.98 1.19 7.38
C GLY A 92 -18.33 0.65 5.99
N THR A 93 -19.60 0.76 5.61
CA THR A 93 -20.04 0.42 4.25
C THR A 93 -19.62 1.53 3.29
N PRO A 94 -18.96 1.22 2.14
CA PRO A 94 -18.66 2.23 1.13
C PRO A 94 -19.98 2.90 0.68
N ARG A 95 -20.03 4.24 0.76
CA ARG A 95 -21.18 5.06 0.32
C ARG A 95 -21.09 5.40 -1.16
#